data_AF-A0A961HRS5-F1
#
_entry.id   AF-A0A961HRS5-F1
#
_cell.length_a   1.000
_cell.length_b   1.000
_cell.length_c   1.000
_cell.angle_alpha   90.00
_cell.angle_beta   90.00
_cell.angle_gamma   90.00
#
_symmetry.space_group_name_H-M   'P 1'
#
loop_
_entity.id
_entity.type
_entity.pdbx_description
1 polymer ?
#
loop_
_entity_poly.entity_id
_entity_poly.type
_entity_poly.pdbx_seq_one_letter_code
_entity_poly.pdbx_strand_id
1 'polypeptide(L)'
;MSSRVQKKIEAYQKDRKAQDAFLEQCRLVPVEAILWPENHASRYEAEYLVKKGKSQVPFPLMEAADRIKVVTSLFHHWFGADASAPEHPLVLCYYLNEFQKQFRPTKRKQVSAVARATKTVLQEKKGKKPTAAELKKQAREKEKEKNYKKLQTLKNKLSIDKDLKKAESTEIQKAILVELRDLVRDRSEILEGTHEVPAKRVRDVQTSDQELRRRLEEVLEENDDIRSQLKRETTRADLLEEEVQRLAEQIISSPTTIVTRGDASELESLKQEYNLLSQKYDALVSKNIDLSNRLSRVDQARALEQVLDNLRDRVNSVIRSGVFKEEILLSRIRNEVEQLQRARLYLGRALFDMGMLYLRMGKKEAAFQELRAARELGVEDPEADRFMDSVRR
;
A
#
# COMPACT_ATOMS: atom_id res chain seq x y z
N MET A 1 25.90 17.36 -29.84
CA MET A 1 25.87 16.75 -28.48
C MET A 1 27.27 16.82 -27.90
N SER A 2 27.41 17.00 -26.59
CA SER A 2 28.73 16.98 -25.93
C SER A 2 29.30 15.55 -25.92
N SER A 3 30.60 15.39 -26.15
CA SER A 3 31.30 14.10 -26.12
C SER A 3 31.10 13.34 -24.80
N ARG A 4 30.93 14.07 -23.69
CA ARG A 4 30.65 13.50 -22.37
C ARG A 4 29.26 12.83 -22.29
N VAL A 5 28.27 13.40 -22.98
CA VAL A 5 26.90 12.86 -23.05
C VAL A 5 26.87 11.62 -23.94
N GLN A 6 27.58 11.65 -25.07
CA GLN A 6 27.73 10.51 -25.97
C GLN A 6 28.31 9.29 -25.24
N LYS A 7 29.39 9.49 -24.46
CA LYS A 7 30.00 8.44 -23.63
C LYS A 7 29.05 7.88 -22.57
N LYS A 8 28.21 8.72 -21.95
CA LYS A 8 27.18 8.26 -20.99
C LYS A 8 26.13 7.38 -21.67
N ILE A 9 25.65 7.79 -22.86
CA ILE A 9 24.69 7.01 -23.64
C ILE A 9 25.29 5.65 -24.04
N GLU A 10 26.54 5.64 -24.51
CA GLU A 10 27.24 4.40 -24.89
C GLU A 10 27.49 3.48 -23.69
N ALA A 11 27.82 4.03 -22.53
CA ALA A 11 27.98 3.26 -21.30
C ALA A 11 26.65 2.63 -20.86
N TYR A 12 25.57 3.41 -20.86
CA TYR A 12 24.23 2.92 -20.56
C TYR A 12 23.76 1.85 -21.55
N GLN A 13 24.04 2.00 -22.84
CA GLN A 13 23.69 0.99 -23.86
C GLN A 13 24.39 -0.35 -23.64
N LYS A 14 25.55 -0.37 -22.97
CA LYS A 14 26.30 -1.58 -22.63
C LYS A 14 25.87 -2.18 -21.28
N ASP A 15 25.37 -1.35 -20.37
CA ASP A 15 24.96 -1.79 -19.04
C ASP A 15 23.48 -2.18 -19.00
N ARG A 16 23.22 -3.49 -19.00
CA ARG A 16 21.88 -4.05 -18.92
C ARG A 16 21.18 -3.76 -17.59
N LYS A 17 21.92 -3.71 -16.48
CA LYS A 17 21.35 -3.43 -15.16
C LYS A 17 20.84 -2.00 -15.07
N ALA A 18 21.61 -1.06 -15.60
CA ALA A 18 21.20 0.34 -15.68
C ALA A 18 19.96 0.52 -16.58
N GLN A 19 19.86 -0.24 -17.67
CA GLN A 19 18.67 -0.23 -18.53
C GLN A 19 17.43 -0.76 -17.82
N ASP A 20 17.55 -1.89 -17.13
CA ASP A 20 16.44 -2.49 -16.39
C ASP A 20 16.00 -1.57 -15.24
N ALA A 21 16.93 -0.96 -14.50
CA ALA A 21 16.63 0.01 -13.45
C ALA A 21 15.88 1.25 -13.98
N PHE A 22 16.32 1.79 -15.12
CA PHE A 22 15.64 2.92 -15.75
C PHE A 22 14.24 2.54 -16.25
N LEU A 23 14.06 1.33 -16.78
CA LEU A 23 12.74 0.83 -17.20
C LEU A 23 11.80 0.65 -16.01
N GLU A 24 12.28 0.14 -14.88
CA GLU A 24 11.51 0.05 -13.63
C GLU A 24 11.07 1.44 -13.15
N GLN A 25 11.96 2.43 -13.18
CA GLN A 25 11.57 3.81 -12.88
C GLN A 25 10.47 4.31 -13.82
N CYS A 26 10.60 4.05 -15.12
CA CYS A 26 9.61 4.47 -16.11
C CYS A 26 8.25 3.78 -15.96
N ARG A 27 8.15 2.64 -15.25
CA ARG A 27 6.83 2.02 -14.96
C ARG A 27 5.94 2.89 -14.09
N LEU A 28 6.55 3.68 -13.19
CA LEU A 28 5.83 4.52 -12.23
C LEU A 28 5.58 5.94 -12.77
N VAL A 29 6.15 6.27 -13.93
CA VAL A 29 6.08 7.60 -14.52
C VAL A 29 4.92 7.67 -15.52
N PRO A 30 4.12 8.77 -15.52
CA PRO A 30 3.09 9.00 -16.52
C PRO A 30 3.61 8.90 -17.96
N VAL A 31 2.79 8.40 -18.89
CA VAL A 31 3.20 8.21 -20.29
C VAL A 31 3.53 9.53 -20.96
N GLU A 32 2.83 10.60 -20.59
CA GLU A 32 3.15 11.97 -21.00
C GLU A 32 4.60 12.34 -20.69
N ALA A 33 5.09 11.99 -19.50
CA ALA A 33 6.45 12.31 -19.07
C ALA A 33 7.53 11.49 -19.81
N ILE A 34 7.18 10.33 -20.39
CA ILE A 34 8.08 9.55 -21.25
C ILE A 34 8.10 10.12 -22.68
N LEU A 35 6.96 10.57 -23.18
CA LEU A 35 6.82 11.13 -24.53
C LEU A 35 7.38 12.55 -24.65
N TRP A 36 7.20 13.38 -23.61
CA TRP A 36 7.71 14.76 -23.52
C TRP A 36 8.56 14.97 -22.25
N PRO A 37 9.69 14.26 -22.12
CA PRO A 37 10.51 14.32 -20.92
C PRO A 37 11.13 15.72 -20.68
N GLU A 38 11.18 16.58 -21.71
CA GLU A 38 11.60 17.97 -21.57
C GLU A 38 10.74 18.77 -20.58
N ASN A 39 9.44 18.44 -20.49
CA ASN A 39 8.48 19.14 -19.63
C ASN A 39 8.39 18.52 -18.22
N HIS A 40 8.96 17.33 -18.04
CA HIS A 40 8.78 16.50 -16.84
C HIS A 40 10.11 15.99 -16.28
N ALA A 41 11.18 16.77 -16.39
CA ALA A 41 12.51 16.39 -15.92
C ALA A 41 12.55 15.98 -14.44
N SER A 42 11.68 16.57 -13.59
CA SER A 42 11.58 16.25 -12.16
C SER A 42 11.09 14.84 -11.85
N ARG A 43 10.56 14.10 -12.84
CA ARG A 43 10.10 12.72 -12.68
C ARG A 43 11.24 11.69 -12.77
N TYR A 44 12.42 12.13 -13.17
CA TYR A 44 13.57 11.27 -13.40
C TYR A 44 14.68 11.57 -12.39
N GLU A 45 15.47 10.55 -12.06
CA GLU A 45 16.60 10.74 -11.15
C GLU A 45 17.69 11.60 -11.80
N ALA A 46 18.36 12.40 -10.97
CA ALA A 46 19.36 13.37 -11.42
C ALA A 46 20.52 12.71 -12.20
N GLU A 47 20.81 11.43 -11.94
CA GLU A 47 21.85 10.67 -12.64
C GLU A 47 21.57 10.46 -14.14
N TYR A 48 20.30 10.36 -14.52
CA TYR A 48 19.88 10.22 -15.91
C TYR A 48 19.74 11.56 -16.63
N LEU A 49 19.70 12.68 -15.91
CA LEU A 49 19.41 13.99 -16.50
C LEU A 49 20.65 14.64 -17.14
N VAL A 50 20.44 15.21 -18.34
CA VAL A 50 21.44 15.98 -19.07
C VAL A 50 20.84 17.30 -19.54
N LYS A 51 21.59 18.40 -19.43
CA LYS A 51 21.19 19.71 -19.97
C LYS A 51 21.24 19.71 -21.49
N LYS A 52 20.10 19.98 -22.13
CA LYS A 52 19.95 20.18 -23.58
C LYS A 52 19.34 21.57 -23.81
N GLY A 53 20.18 22.56 -24.09
CA GLY A 53 19.75 23.95 -24.16
C GLY A 53 19.29 24.46 -22.78
N LYS A 54 18.06 24.99 -22.71
CA LYS A 54 17.43 25.47 -21.46
C LYS A 54 16.72 24.37 -20.65
N SER A 55 16.47 23.20 -21.25
CA SER A 55 15.75 22.08 -20.63
C SER A 55 16.70 20.98 -20.15
N GLN A 56 16.31 20.25 -19.11
CA GLN A 56 16.94 18.99 -18.72
C GLN A 56 16.16 17.83 -19.33
N VAL A 57 16.88 16.83 -19.85
CA VAL A 57 16.28 15.67 -20.48
C VAL A 57 17.01 14.41 -20.02
N PRO A 58 16.31 13.34 -19.64
CA PRO A 58 16.92 12.04 -19.40
C PRO A 58 17.62 11.54 -20.66
N PHE A 59 18.92 11.24 -20.56
CA PHE A 59 19.72 10.85 -21.72
C PHE A 59 19.21 9.57 -22.43
N PRO A 60 18.54 8.60 -21.76
CA PRO A 60 17.93 7.46 -22.46
C PRO A 60 16.71 7.81 -23.33
N LEU A 61 16.09 8.98 -23.14
CA LEU A 61 14.87 9.41 -23.84
C LEU A 61 15.11 10.61 -24.77
N MET A 62 16.36 10.86 -25.15
CA MET A 62 16.71 12.02 -25.97
C MET A 62 16.05 12.00 -27.35
N GLU A 63 16.01 10.83 -27.98
CA GLU A 63 15.47 10.63 -29.31
C GLU A 63 14.04 10.07 -29.26
N ALA A 64 13.20 10.50 -30.19
CA ALA A 64 11.81 10.03 -30.25
C ALA A 64 11.71 8.52 -30.46
N ALA A 65 12.67 7.92 -31.18
CA ALA A 65 12.73 6.48 -31.39
C ALA A 65 12.90 5.71 -30.08
N ASP A 66 13.68 6.24 -29.13
CA ASP A 66 13.93 5.59 -27.85
C ASP A 66 12.75 5.76 -26.90
N ARG A 67 12.09 6.93 -26.92
CA ARG A 67 10.79 7.13 -26.22
C ARG A 67 9.76 6.10 -26.66
N ILE A 68 9.60 5.90 -27.97
CA ILE A 68 8.66 4.91 -28.51
C ILE A 68 9.06 3.48 -28.11
N LYS A 69 10.35 3.15 -28.08
CA LYS A 69 10.81 1.82 -27.61
C LYS A 69 10.44 1.59 -26.15
N VAL A 70 10.70 2.56 -25.27
CA VAL A 70 10.37 2.46 -23.84
C VAL A 70 8.87 2.33 -23.64
N VAL A 71 8.05 3.14 -24.32
CA VAL A 71 6.59 3.00 -24.26
C VAL A 71 6.14 1.64 -24.79
N THR A 72 6.78 1.10 -25.84
CA THR A 72 6.48 -0.23 -26.38
C THR A 72 6.82 -1.34 -25.40
N SER A 73 7.96 -1.26 -24.70
CA SER A 73 8.35 -2.28 -23.72
C SER A 73 7.46 -2.25 -22.48
N LEU A 74 7.06 -1.05 -22.04
CA LEU A 74 6.15 -0.87 -20.91
C LEU A 74 4.70 -1.27 -21.25
N PHE A 75 4.33 -1.24 -22.53
CA PHE A 75 2.99 -1.61 -22.98
C PHE A 75 2.58 -3.01 -22.54
N HIS A 76 3.49 -3.98 -22.46
CA HIS A 76 3.14 -5.33 -21.98
C HIS A 76 2.85 -5.36 -20.47
N HIS A 77 3.48 -4.47 -19.70
CA HIS A 77 3.23 -4.36 -18.25
C HIS A 77 1.90 -3.68 -17.95
N TRP A 78 1.44 -2.75 -18.79
CA TRP A 78 0.14 -2.09 -18.60
C TRP A 78 -1.07 -2.98 -18.94
N PHE A 79 -0.87 -4.13 -19.59
CA PHE A 79 -1.95 -5.01 -20.08
C PHE A 79 -1.80 -6.49 -19.65
N GLY A 80 -0.86 -6.81 -18.75
CA GLY A 80 -0.64 -8.16 -18.23
C GLY A 80 -1.61 -8.56 -17.10
N ALA A 81 -1.54 -9.82 -16.64
CA ALA A 81 -2.35 -10.32 -15.53
C ALA A 81 -2.09 -9.57 -14.19
N ASP A 82 -0.90 -8.99 -14.04
CA ASP A 82 -0.48 -8.14 -12.90
C ASP A 82 -0.55 -6.64 -13.23
N ALA A 83 -1.48 -6.22 -14.10
CA ALA A 83 -1.55 -4.84 -14.62
C ALA A 83 -1.70 -3.80 -13.50
N SER A 84 -0.59 -3.19 -13.11
CA SER A 84 -0.52 -1.95 -12.34
C SER A 84 -0.46 -0.75 -13.29
N ALA A 85 -1.32 -0.75 -14.32
CA ALA A 85 -1.34 0.33 -15.30
C ALA A 85 -1.51 1.67 -14.57
N PRO A 86 -0.54 2.61 -14.67
CA PRO A 86 -0.63 3.87 -13.96
C PRO A 86 -1.73 4.77 -14.55
N GLU A 87 -2.22 4.47 -15.75
CA GLU A 87 -3.14 5.32 -16.50
C GLU A 87 -4.25 4.53 -17.19
N HIS A 88 -5.44 5.13 -17.27
CA HIS A 88 -6.59 4.59 -17.98
C HIS A 88 -6.30 4.44 -19.49
N PRO A 89 -6.80 3.39 -20.18
CA PRO A 89 -6.56 3.19 -21.61
C PRO A 89 -6.90 4.40 -22.48
N LEU A 90 -7.98 5.14 -22.18
CA LEU A 90 -8.36 6.35 -22.92
C LEU A 90 -7.29 7.47 -22.81
N VAL A 91 -6.70 7.63 -21.64
CA VAL A 91 -5.64 8.61 -21.38
C VAL A 91 -4.38 8.24 -22.18
N LEU A 92 -4.02 6.95 -22.17
CA LEU A 92 -2.95 6.41 -23.01
C LEU A 92 -3.21 6.69 -24.50
N CYS A 93 -4.44 6.45 -24.97
CA CYS A 93 -4.83 6.70 -26.35
C CYS A 93 -4.70 8.17 -26.72
N TYR A 94 -5.12 9.08 -25.84
CA TYR A 94 -5.01 10.52 -26.02
C TYR A 94 -3.54 10.95 -26.21
N TYR A 95 -2.65 10.60 -25.29
CA TYR A 95 -1.25 11.00 -25.37
C TYR A 95 -0.50 10.36 -26.55
N LEU A 96 -0.79 9.09 -26.86
CA LEU A 96 -0.26 8.46 -28.07
C LEU A 96 -0.75 9.17 -29.33
N ASN A 97 -2.00 9.64 -29.36
CA ASN A 97 -2.54 10.39 -30.50
C ASN A 97 -1.86 11.76 -30.65
N GLU A 98 -1.72 12.51 -29.55
CA GLU A 98 -1.00 13.80 -29.53
C GLU A 98 0.45 13.65 -29.99
N PHE A 99 1.16 12.65 -29.50
CA PHE A 99 2.55 12.41 -29.90
C PHE A 99 2.64 11.96 -31.37
N GLN A 100 1.69 11.13 -31.82
CA GLN A 100 1.62 10.67 -33.21
C GLN A 100 1.37 11.81 -34.21
N LYS A 101 0.69 12.91 -33.81
CA LYS A 101 0.49 14.09 -34.68
C LYS A 101 1.80 14.67 -35.21
N GLN A 102 2.88 14.62 -34.43
CA GLN A 102 4.21 15.12 -34.82
C GLN A 102 4.83 14.33 -35.98
N PHE A 103 4.43 13.06 -36.12
CA PHE A 103 4.91 12.13 -37.14
C PHE A 103 3.90 11.92 -38.27
N ARG A 104 2.78 12.65 -38.28
CA ARG A 104 1.78 12.53 -39.36
C ARG A 104 2.50 12.71 -40.69
N PRO A 105 2.41 11.73 -41.61
CA PRO A 105 2.98 11.91 -42.93
C PRO A 105 2.31 13.13 -43.54
N THR A 106 3.11 14.13 -43.92
CA THR A 106 2.62 15.24 -44.73
C THR A 106 1.92 14.60 -45.92
N LYS A 107 0.62 14.91 -46.11
CA LYS A 107 -0.18 14.36 -47.20
C LYS A 107 0.61 14.62 -48.49
N ARG A 108 1.36 13.63 -48.95
CA ARG A 108 1.92 13.64 -50.29
C ARG A 108 0.66 13.71 -51.14
N LYS A 109 0.45 14.84 -51.84
CA LYS A 109 -0.54 14.93 -52.91
C LYS A 109 -0.52 13.57 -53.60
N GLN A 110 -1.67 12.91 -53.75
CA GLN A 110 -1.75 11.60 -54.38
C GLN A 110 -1.27 11.73 -55.84
N VAL A 111 0.04 11.79 -56.03
CA VAL A 111 0.69 11.69 -57.31
C VAL A 111 0.48 10.23 -57.68
N SER A 112 -0.32 10.01 -58.72
CA SER A 112 -0.70 8.68 -59.21
C SER A 112 0.54 7.80 -59.37
N ALA A 113 0.38 6.48 -59.22
CA ALA A 113 1.48 5.53 -59.36
C ALA A 113 2.22 5.72 -60.70
N VAL A 114 1.49 6.05 -61.75
CA VAL A 114 1.99 6.37 -63.09
C VAL A 114 2.89 7.62 -63.09
N ALA A 115 2.51 8.67 -62.37
CA ALA A 115 3.30 9.91 -62.27
C ALA A 115 4.57 9.74 -61.41
N ARG A 116 4.59 8.77 -60.47
CA ARG A 116 5.81 8.41 -59.74
C ARG A 116 6.76 7.58 -60.61
N ALA A 117 6.21 6.59 -61.33
CA ALA A 117 6.98 5.74 -62.23
C ALA A 117 7.59 6.53 -63.40
N THR A 118 6.85 7.46 -63.99
CA THR A 118 7.39 8.34 -65.04
C THR A 118 8.46 9.28 -64.49
N LYS A 119 8.33 9.78 -63.26
CA LYS A 119 9.35 10.62 -62.62
C LYS A 119 10.64 9.86 -62.32
N THR A 120 10.55 8.60 -61.87
CA THR A 120 11.74 7.75 -61.64
C THR A 120 12.44 7.43 -62.96
N VAL A 121 11.69 7.04 -64.00
CA VAL A 121 12.27 6.78 -65.33
C VAL A 121 12.91 8.04 -65.93
N LEU A 122 12.29 9.22 -65.76
CA LEU A 122 12.86 10.49 -66.19
C LEU A 122 14.11 10.90 -65.41
N GLN A 123 14.22 10.53 -64.13
CA GLN A 123 15.41 10.80 -63.31
C GLN A 123 16.56 9.84 -63.67
N GLU A 124 16.26 8.57 -63.92
CA GLU A 124 17.21 7.57 -64.41
C GLU A 124 17.74 7.96 -65.80
N LYS A 125 16.85 8.35 -66.74
CA LYS A 125 17.25 8.84 -68.07
C LYS A 125 18.07 10.14 -68.02
N LYS A 126 17.88 10.97 -67.00
CA LYS A 126 18.64 12.22 -66.82
C LYS A 126 19.94 12.04 -66.02
N GLY A 127 20.27 10.83 -65.57
CA GLY A 127 21.49 10.54 -64.80
C GLY A 127 21.61 11.31 -63.48
N LYS A 128 20.53 11.95 -63.00
CA LYS A 128 20.57 12.78 -61.80
C LYS A 128 20.46 11.89 -60.57
N LYS A 129 21.61 11.53 -60.00
CA LYS A 129 21.67 10.91 -58.67
C LYS A 129 21.01 11.86 -57.66
N PRO A 130 20.20 11.34 -56.72
CA PRO A 130 19.59 12.16 -55.69
C PRO A 130 20.69 12.85 -54.88
N THR A 131 20.50 14.13 -54.61
CA THR A 131 21.47 14.90 -53.83
C THR A 131 21.54 14.38 -52.39
N ALA A 132 22.66 14.59 -51.71
CA ALA A 132 22.81 14.21 -50.29
C ALA A 132 21.71 14.82 -49.40
N ALA A 133 21.20 16.00 -49.75
CA ALA A 133 20.07 16.65 -49.09
C ALA A 133 18.74 15.90 -49.31
N GLU A 134 18.47 15.43 -50.53
CA GLU A 134 17.28 14.64 -50.84
C GLU A 134 17.31 13.27 -50.17
N LEU A 135 18.46 12.60 -50.14
CA LEU A 135 18.63 11.34 -49.41
C LEU A 135 18.38 11.50 -47.92
N LYS A 136 18.90 12.57 -47.29
CA LYS A 136 18.62 12.90 -45.88
C LYS A 136 17.14 13.19 -45.63
N LYS A 137 16.47 13.90 -46.55
CA LYS A 137 15.03 14.18 -46.45
C LYS A 137 14.20 12.90 -46.55
N GLN A 138 14.52 12.02 -47.50
CA GLN A 138 13.86 10.72 -47.63
C GLN A 138 14.06 9.83 -46.40
N ALA A 139 15.27 9.79 -45.83
CA ALA A 139 15.55 9.05 -44.61
C ALA A 139 14.70 9.56 -43.43
N ARG A 140 14.63 10.88 -43.24
CA ARG A 140 13.77 11.51 -42.21
C ARG A 140 12.29 11.21 -42.42
N GLU A 141 11.79 11.25 -43.65
CA GLU A 141 10.39 10.92 -43.95
C GLU A 141 10.10 9.44 -43.66
N LYS A 142 10.99 8.51 -44.04
CA LYS A 142 10.85 7.08 -43.72
C LYS A 142 10.85 6.83 -42.21
N GLU A 143 11.69 7.55 -41.46
CA GLU A 143 11.75 7.44 -40.00
C GLU A 143 10.46 7.94 -39.35
N LYS A 144 9.92 9.09 -39.80
CA LYS A 144 8.61 9.59 -39.35
C LYS A 144 7.50 8.58 -39.62
N GLU A 145 7.47 8.00 -40.82
CA GLU A 145 6.46 6.98 -41.17
C GLU A 145 6.59 5.72 -40.30
N LYS A 146 7.82 5.29 -40.01
CA LYS A 146 8.09 4.15 -39.11
C LYS A 146 7.58 4.42 -37.69
N ASN A 147 7.88 5.60 -37.14
CA ASN A 147 7.43 6.00 -35.81
C ASN A 147 5.89 6.13 -35.76
N TYR A 148 5.29 6.71 -36.80
CA TYR A 148 3.84 6.80 -36.95
C TYR A 148 3.16 5.43 -36.93
N LYS A 149 3.67 4.45 -37.70
CA LYS A 149 3.13 3.08 -37.73
C LYS A 149 3.26 2.38 -36.39
N LYS A 150 4.40 2.53 -35.70
CA LYS A 150 4.60 1.95 -34.36
C LYS A 150 3.59 2.49 -33.34
N LEU A 151 3.40 3.80 -33.28
CA LEU A 151 2.40 4.41 -32.40
C LEU A 151 0.98 3.94 -32.75
N GLN A 152 0.66 3.80 -34.04
CA GLN A 152 -0.63 3.25 -34.46
C GLN A 152 -0.82 1.80 -33.99
N THR A 153 0.21 0.96 -34.06
CA THR A 153 0.12 -0.42 -33.58
C THR A 153 -0.10 -0.48 -32.07
N LEU A 154 0.49 0.43 -31.28
CA LEU A 154 0.25 0.51 -29.84
C LEU A 154 -1.20 0.94 -29.56
N LYS A 155 -1.70 1.99 -30.21
CA LYS A 155 -3.11 2.42 -30.08
C LYS A 155 -4.09 1.31 -30.40
N ASN A 156 -3.82 0.51 -31.43
CA ASN A 156 -4.70 -0.58 -31.83
C ASN A 156 -4.81 -1.68 -30.76
N LYS A 157 -3.77 -1.91 -29.95
CA LYS A 157 -3.75 -2.89 -28.86
C LYS A 157 -4.51 -2.44 -27.61
N LEU A 158 -4.85 -1.15 -27.46
CA LEU A 158 -5.62 -0.65 -26.33
C LEU A 158 -7.05 -1.20 -26.34
N SER A 159 -7.60 -1.54 -25.18
CA SER A 159 -9.01 -1.94 -25.02
C SER A 159 -9.94 -0.73 -25.03
N ILE A 160 -10.14 -0.14 -26.21
CA ILE A 160 -10.93 1.08 -26.46
C ILE A 160 -11.69 0.90 -27.77
N ASP A 161 -12.84 1.56 -27.87
CA ASP A 161 -13.64 1.62 -29.08
C ASP A 161 -12.83 2.02 -30.33
N LYS A 162 -13.15 1.36 -31.43
CA LYS A 162 -12.45 1.54 -32.71
C LYS A 162 -12.58 2.97 -33.25
N ASP A 163 -13.67 3.64 -32.93
CA ASP A 163 -13.94 5.01 -33.37
C ASP A 163 -13.05 5.99 -32.62
N LEU A 164 -12.93 5.84 -31.29
CA LEU A 164 -12.04 6.65 -30.44
C LEU A 164 -10.54 6.48 -30.79
N LYS A 165 -10.15 5.32 -31.33
CA LYS A 165 -8.76 5.10 -31.80
C LYS A 165 -8.39 5.97 -33.01
N LYS A 166 -9.38 6.37 -33.81
CA LYS A 166 -9.21 7.22 -35.02
C LYS A 166 -9.67 8.66 -34.82
N ALA A 167 -10.42 8.91 -33.75
CA ALA A 167 -10.96 10.18 -33.35
C ALA A 167 -9.91 11.28 -33.18
N GLU A 168 -10.36 12.53 -33.25
CA GLU A 168 -9.53 13.67 -32.90
C GLU A 168 -9.30 13.72 -31.38
N SER A 169 -8.21 14.36 -30.95
CA SER A 169 -7.86 14.40 -29.53
C SER A 169 -8.94 15.06 -28.66
N THR A 170 -9.71 16.00 -29.21
CA THR A 170 -10.84 16.66 -28.55
C THR A 170 -11.99 15.70 -28.27
N GLU A 171 -12.26 14.76 -29.17
CA GLU A 171 -13.28 13.72 -29.00
C GLU A 171 -12.83 12.71 -27.92
N ILE A 172 -11.55 12.34 -27.92
CA ILE A 172 -10.99 11.47 -26.88
C ILE A 172 -11.04 12.17 -25.51
N GLN A 173 -10.73 13.48 -25.43
CA GLN A 173 -10.87 14.25 -24.20
C GLN A 173 -12.31 14.25 -23.67
N LYS A 174 -13.30 14.43 -24.56
CA LYS A 174 -14.71 14.34 -24.18
C LYS A 174 -15.05 12.95 -23.63
N ALA A 175 -14.58 11.88 -24.28
CA ALA A 175 -14.79 10.52 -23.78
C ALA A 175 -14.14 10.30 -22.40
N ILE A 176 -12.93 10.82 -22.18
CA ILE A 176 -12.27 10.80 -20.86
C ILE A 176 -13.11 11.53 -19.81
N LEU A 177 -13.65 12.71 -20.15
CA LEU A 177 -14.49 13.48 -19.22
C LEU A 177 -15.81 12.77 -18.90
N VAL A 178 -16.42 12.07 -19.87
CA VAL A 178 -17.62 11.26 -19.64
C VAL A 178 -17.31 10.11 -18.70
N GLU A 179 -16.26 9.34 -18.94
CA GLU A 179 -15.81 8.25 -18.06
C GLU A 179 -15.47 8.74 -16.64
N LEU A 180 -14.76 9.87 -16.51
CA LEU A 180 -14.50 10.47 -15.21
C LEU A 180 -15.78 10.92 -14.52
N ARG A 181 -16.74 11.49 -15.27
CA ARG A 181 -18.04 11.87 -14.74
C ARG A 181 -18.84 10.65 -14.28
N ASP A 182 -18.85 9.57 -15.04
CA ASP A 182 -19.58 8.35 -14.70
C ASP A 182 -18.94 7.67 -13.48
N LEU A 183 -17.61 7.62 -13.38
CA LEU A 183 -16.90 7.17 -12.17
C LEU A 183 -17.25 8.00 -10.93
N VAL A 184 -17.35 9.33 -11.08
CA VAL A 184 -17.79 10.22 -9.99
C VAL A 184 -19.26 10.00 -9.68
N ARG A 185 -20.10 9.77 -10.68
CA ARG A 185 -21.55 9.53 -10.53
C ARG A 185 -21.82 8.21 -9.82
N ASP A 186 -21.15 7.13 -10.21
CA ASP A 186 -21.24 5.83 -9.57
C ASP A 186 -20.74 5.91 -8.12
N ARG A 187 -19.69 6.69 -7.85
CA ARG A 187 -19.26 6.97 -6.47
C ARG A 187 -20.31 7.76 -5.68
N SER A 188 -20.97 8.75 -6.30
CA SER A 188 -22.07 9.46 -5.62
C SER A 188 -23.30 8.56 -5.43
N GLU A 189 -23.64 7.66 -6.36
CA GLU A 189 -24.75 6.71 -6.20
C GLU A 189 -24.43 5.64 -5.13
N ILE A 190 -23.17 5.20 -5.03
CA ILE A 190 -22.70 4.32 -3.94
C ILE A 190 -22.74 5.06 -2.59
N LEU A 191 -22.44 6.36 -2.56
CA LEU A 191 -22.52 7.19 -1.36
C LEU A 191 -23.97 7.55 -0.98
N GLU A 192 -24.87 7.74 -1.95
CA GLU A 192 -26.31 7.95 -1.74
C GLU A 192 -27.01 6.68 -1.22
N GLY A 193 -26.51 5.50 -1.59
CA GLY A 193 -26.94 4.22 -1.01
C GLY A 193 -26.46 3.98 0.43
N THR A 194 -25.45 4.73 0.89
CA THR A 194 -24.94 4.68 2.27
C THR A 194 -25.20 6.01 2.97
N HIS A 195 -26.46 6.22 3.37
CA HIS A 195 -26.92 7.33 4.21
C HIS A 195 -26.59 8.74 3.71
N GLU A 196 -27.63 9.51 3.40
CA GLU A 196 -27.59 10.97 3.44
C GLU A 196 -27.02 11.43 4.80
N VAL A 197 -25.73 11.69 4.85
CA VAL A 197 -25.15 12.49 5.93
C VAL A 197 -25.46 13.94 5.53
N PRO A 198 -26.40 14.62 6.21
CA PRO A 198 -26.73 15.99 5.87
C PRO A 198 -25.45 16.82 5.94
N ALA A 199 -25.19 17.59 4.89
CA ALA A 199 -24.08 18.53 4.78
C ALA A 199 -24.24 19.71 5.77
N LYS A 200 -24.28 19.42 7.07
CA LYS A 200 -23.91 20.38 8.09
C LYS A 200 -22.39 20.42 8.07
N ARG A 201 -21.86 21.61 7.75
CA ARG A 201 -20.43 21.91 7.80
C ARG A 201 -19.82 21.26 9.04
N VAL A 202 -18.69 20.58 8.87
CA VAL A 202 -17.88 19.88 9.90
C VAL A 202 -17.34 20.84 11.00
N ARG A 203 -17.92 22.04 11.15
CA ARG A 203 -17.61 23.00 12.21
C ARG A 203 -18.59 22.99 13.38
N ASP A 204 -19.80 22.42 13.22
CA ASP A 204 -20.85 22.52 14.25
C ASP A 204 -21.43 21.14 14.66
N VAL A 205 -20.58 20.14 14.92
CA VAL A 205 -20.99 18.97 15.73
C VAL A 205 -20.63 19.29 17.19
N GLN A 206 -21.48 20.06 17.86
CA GLN A 206 -21.28 20.45 19.27
C GLN A 206 -22.01 19.55 20.29
N THR A 207 -22.68 18.47 19.89
CA THR A 207 -23.59 17.74 20.79
C THR A 207 -23.20 16.32 21.20
N SER A 208 -22.03 15.80 20.80
CA SER A 208 -21.52 14.52 21.31
C SER A 208 -20.18 14.60 22.05
N ASP A 209 -19.50 15.76 21.98
CA ASP A 209 -18.13 15.92 22.50
C ASP A 209 -18.11 16.10 24.03
N GLN A 210 -19.12 16.73 24.64
CA GLN A 210 -19.16 16.91 26.11
C GLN A 210 -19.44 15.62 26.88
N GLU A 211 -20.36 14.79 26.40
CA GLU A 211 -20.71 13.53 27.07
C GLU A 211 -19.60 12.49 26.91
N LEU A 212 -18.96 12.43 25.73
CA LEU A 212 -17.79 11.60 25.50
C LEU A 212 -16.57 12.09 26.28
N ARG A 213 -16.33 13.41 26.37
CA ARG A 213 -15.26 13.97 27.22
C ARG A 213 -15.48 13.71 28.70
N ARG A 214 -16.72 13.85 29.18
CA ARG A 214 -17.07 13.52 30.56
C ARG A 214 -16.85 12.04 30.84
N ARG A 215 -17.24 11.17 29.91
CA ARG A 215 -17.02 9.73 30.03
C ARG A 215 -15.54 9.35 29.95
N LEU A 216 -14.74 10.11 29.19
CA LEU A 216 -13.29 9.98 29.15
C LEU A 216 -12.66 10.41 30.48
N GLU A 217 -13.09 11.54 31.04
CA GLU A 217 -12.64 12.00 32.36
C GLU A 217 -12.99 10.98 33.46
N GLU A 218 -14.21 10.43 33.45
CA GLU A 218 -14.63 9.36 34.37
C GLU A 218 -13.72 8.11 34.24
N VAL A 219 -13.40 7.69 33.01
CA VAL A 219 -12.49 6.54 32.76
C VAL A 219 -11.04 6.84 33.18
N LEU A 220 -10.59 8.09 33.05
CA LEU A 220 -9.26 8.51 33.49
C LEU A 220 -9.16 8.54 35.02
N GLU A 221 -10.19 9.03 35.70
CA GLU A 221 -10.29 8.98 37.17
C GLU A 221 -10.32 7.54 37.67
N GLU A 222 -11.12 6.67 37.05
CA GLU A 222 -11.14 5.23 37.35
C GLU A 222 -9.75 4.58 37.14
N ASN A 223 -8.97 5.04 36.15
CA ASN A 223 -7.62 4.52 35.91
C ASN A 223 -6.64 4.92 37.00
N ASP A 224 -6.66 6.18 37.41
CA ASP A 224 -5.80 6.68 38.48
C ASP A 224 -6.13 6.01 39.82
N ASP A 225 -7.40 5.74 40.07
CA ASP A 225 -7.86 4.95 41.21
C ASP A 225 -7.32 3.52 41.15
N ILE A 226 -7.43 2.83 40.00
CA ILE A 226 -6.89 1.47 39.80
C ILE A 226 -5.36 1.44 40.00
N ARG A 227 -4.63 2.45 39.51
CA ARG A 227 -3.18 2.58 39.72
C ARG A 227 -2.83 2.73 41.20
N SER A 228 -3.58 3.56 41.92
CA SER A 228 -3.39 3.76 43.35
C SER A 228 -3.69 2.50 44.15
N GLN A 229 -4.73 1.75 43.78
CA GLN A 229 -5.11 0.48 44.38
C GLN A 229 -4.05 -0.59 44.12
N LEU A 230 -3.59 -0.73 42.88
CA LEU A 230 -2.53 -1.67 42.52
C LEU A 230 -1.27 -1.39 43.35
N LYS A 231 -0.85 -0.12 43.45
CA LYS A 231 0.34 0.24 44.23
C LYS A 231 0.21 -0.10 45.73
N ARG A 232 -0.98 0.08 46.31
CA ARG A 232 -1.25 -0.28 47.72
C ARG A 232 -1.25 -1.80 47.90
N GLU A 233 -1.87 -2.54 46.99
CA GLU A 233 -1.97 -3.99 47.07
C GLU A 233 -0.65 -4.69 46.74
N THR A 234 0.21 -4.11 45.88
CA THR A 234 1.60 -4.60 45.70
C THR A 234 2.41 -4.40 46.97
N THR A 235 2.39 -3.20 47.57
CA THR A 235 3.11 -2.98 48.85
C THR A 235 2.62 -3.87 49.98
N ARG A 236 1.33 -4.22 49.98
CA ARG A 236 0.74 -5.12 50.96
C ARG A 236 1.14 -6.58 50.71
N ALA A 237 1.21 -6.98 49.44
CA ALA A 237 1.70 -8.31 49.05
C ALA A 237 3.18 -8.47 49.41
N ASP A 238 4.02 -7.47 49.15
CA ASP A 238 5.46 -7.49 49.48
C ASP A 238 5.68 -7.67 50.99
N LEU A 239 4.94 -6.92 51.84
CA LEU A 239 5.01 -7.07 53.30
C LEU A 239 4.57 -8.46 53.78
N LEU A 240 3.53 -9.04 53.16
CA LEU A 240 3.08 -10.39 53.49
C LEU A 240 4.04 -11.46 52.98
N GLU A 241 4.74 -11.23 51.88
CA GLU A 241 5.79 -12.12 51.38
C GLU A 241 6.94 -12.19 52.39
N GLU A 242 7.38 -11.05 52.92
CA GLU A 242 8.41 -10.98 53.98
C GLU A 242 7.96 -11.72 55.25
N GLU A 243 6.70 -11.58 55.66
CA GLU A 243 6.15 -12.29 56.83
C GLU A 243 6.04 -13.81 56.59
N VAL A 244 5.61 -14.24 55.41
CA VAL A 244 5.54 -15.65 55.01
C VAL A 244 6.94 -16.26 54.97
N GLN A 245 7.93 -15.56 54.41
CA GLN A 245 9.33 -15.99 54.37
C GLN A 245 9.90 -16.10 55.80
N ARG A 246 9.67 -15.11 56.65
CA ARG A 246 10.11 -15.15 58.05
C ARG A 246 9.48 -16.30 58.83
N LEU A 247 8.19 -16.58 58.64
CA LEU A 247 7.52 -17.73 59.27
C LEU A 247 8.03 -19.06 58.72
N ALA A 248 8.30 -19.15 57.41
CA ALA A 248 8.92 -20.33 56.81
C ALA A 248 10.31 -20.58 57.40
N GLU A 249 11.15 -19.55 57.50
CA GLU A 249 12.47 -19.62 58.12
C GLU A 249 12.39 -20.01 59.60
N GLN A 250 11.41 -19.49 60.35
CA GLN A 250 11.18 -19.87 61.74
C GLN A 250 10.73 -21.34 61.87
N ILE A 251 9.85 -21.83 60.99
CA ILE A 251 9.44 -23.25 60.95
C ILE A 251 10.61 -24.16 60.57
N ILE A 252 11.50 -23.72 59.68
CA ILE A 252 12.67 -24.49 59.23
C ILE A 252 13.79 -24.49 60.27
N SER A 253 13.99 -23.39 61.00
CA SER A 253 15.08 -23.22 61.99
C SER A 253 14.72 -23.69 63.41
N SER A 254 13.45 -23.69 63.79
CA SER A 254 12.96 -24.13 65.12
C SER A 254 12.77 -25.65 65.36
N PRO A 255 12.93 -26.60 64.41
CA PRO A 255 12.75 -28.02 64.69
C PRO A 255 13.71 -28.56 65.75
N THR A 256 14.91 -28.00 65.87
CA THR A 256 15.93 -28.46 66.84
C THR A 256 15.66 -27.99 68.27
N THR A 257 14.99 -26.86 68.47
CA THR A 257 14.65 -26.29 69.79
C THR A 257 13.27 -26.71 70.31
N ILE A 258 12.30 -26.98 69.43
CA ILE A 258 10.94 -27.37 69.82
C ILE A 258 10.84 -28.88 70.13
N VAL A 259 11.56 -29.73 69.38
CA VAL A 259 11.59 -31.19 69.61
C VAL A 259 12.25 -31.55 70.94
N THR A 260 13.15 -30.69 71.46
CA THR A 260 13.82 -30.90 72.76
C THR A 260 12.99 -30.45 73.97
N ARG A 261 11.92 -29.66 73.78
CA ARG A 261 11.04 -29.15 74.87
C ARG A 261 9.65 -29.80 74.93
N GLY A 262 9.21 -30.50 73.90
CA GLY A 262 7.92 -31.22 73.90
C GLY A 262 6.71 -30.39 73.47
N ASP A 263 6.91 -29.19 72.95
CA ASP A 263 5.84 -28.25 72.59
C ASP A 263 5.35 -28.44 71.15
N ALA A 264 4.85 -29.64 70.83
CA ALA A 264 4.31 -29.97 69.51
C ALA A 264 3.13 -29.08 69.09
N SER A 265 2.38 -28.55 70.07
CA SER A 265 1.24 -27.65 69.85
C SER A 265 1.64 -26.29 69.27
N GLU A 266 2.82 -25.75 69.63
CA GLU A 266 3.32 -24.47 69.11
C GLU A 266 3.77 -24.59 67.64
N LEU A 267 4.31 -25.77 67.28
CA LEU A 267 4.68 -26.04 65.89
C LEU A 267 3.44 -26.19 64.99
N GLU A 268 2.36 -26.79 65.52
CA GLU A 268 1.09 -26.90 64.80
C GLU A 268 0.40 -25.53 64.65
N SER A 269 0.43 -24.67 65.67
CA SER A 269 -0.12 -23.31 65.56
C SER A 269 0.65 -22.46 64.55
N LEU A 270 1.99 -22.51 64.54
CA LEU A 270 2.82 -21.81 63.55
C LEU A 270 2.55 -22.29 62.12
N LYS A 271 2.32 -23.60 61.91
CA LYS A 271 1.94 -24.14 60.60
C LYS A 271 0.55 -23.68 60.16
N GLN A 272 -0.40 -23.57 61.09
CA GLN A 272 -1.74 -23.04 60.78
C GLN A 272 -1.67 -21.55 60.42
N GLU A 273 -0.90 -20.76 61.15
CA GLU A 273 -0.67 -19.34 60.86
C GLU A 273 0.02 -19.16 59.50
N TYR A 274 1.06 -19.94 59.20
CA TYR A 274 1.74 -19.95 57.91
C TYR A 274 0.79 -20.26 56.75
N ASN A 275 -0.03 -21.30 56.87
CA ASN A 275 -0.98 -21.67 55.82
C ASN A 275 -2.03 -20.56 55.58
N LEU A 276 -2.49 -19.91 56.65
CA LEU A 276 -3.47 -18.84 56.56
C LEU A 276 -2.87 -17.55 55.97
N LEU A 277 -1.61 -17.23 56.29
CA LEU A 277 -0.89 -16.12 55.68
C LEU A 277 -0.53 -16.39 54.20
N SER A 278 -0.10 -17.60 53.86
CA SER A 278 0.18 -18.03 52.49
C SER A 278 -1.07 -17.92 51.61
N GLN A 279 -2.23 -18.37 52.10
CA GLN A 279 -3.50 -18.23 51.36
C GLN A 279 -3.90 -16.76 51.14
N LYS A 280 -3.64 -15.88 52.12
CA LYS A 280 -3.88 -14.44 51.99
C LYS A 280 -2.92 -13.80 50.98
N TYR A 281 -1.67 -14.23 50.96
CA TYR A 281 -0.68 -13.79 49.98
C TYR A 281 -1.09 -14.21 48.56
N ASP A 282 -1.43 -15.48 48.33
CA ASP A 282 -1.88 -15.98 47.02
C ASP A 282 -3.11 -15.23 46.50
N ALA A 283 -4.07 -14.93 47.38
CA ALA A 283 -5.25 -14.15 47.04
C ALA A 283 -4.92 -12.71 46.62
N LEU A 284 -3.94 -12.08 47.27
CA LEU A 284 -3.48 -10.73 46.92
C LEU A 284 -2.66 -10.72 45.63
N VAL A 285 -1.83 -11.74 45.39
CA VAL A 285 -1.11 -11.92 44.12
C VAL A 285 -2.11 -12.08 42.96
N SER A 286 -3.15 -12.90 43.13
CA SER A 286 -4.22 -13.04 42.13
C SER A 286 -4.92 -11.71 41.84
N LYS A 287 -5.22 -10.93 42.89
CA LYS A 287 -5.85 -9.61 42.75
C LYS A 287 -4.93 -8.60 42.05
N ASN A 288 -3.62 -8.65 42.30
CA ASN A 288 -2.63 -7.82 41.61
C ASN A 288 -2.51 -8.19 40.12
N ILE A 289 -2.57 -9.48 39.78
CA ILE A 289 -2.60 -9.94 38.38
C ILE A 289 -3.85 -9.40 37.67
N ASP A 290 -5.02 -9.46 38.30
CA ASP A 290 -6.26 -8.92 37.73
C ASP A 290 -6.22 -7.41 37.53
N LEU A 291 -5.71 -6.66 38.51
CA LEU A 291 -5.53 -5.21 38.40
C LEU A 291 -4.51 -4.83 37.33
N SER A 292 -3.40 -5.57 37.22
CA SER A 292 -2.38 -5.38 36.17
C SER A 292 -2.93 -5.67 34.77
N ASN A 293 -3.70 -6.74 34.61
CA ASN A 293 -4.36 -7.08 33.35
C ASN A 293 -5.38 -6.02 32.91
N ARG A 294 -6.14 -5.45 33.87
CA ARG A 294 -7.03 -4.32 33.60
C ARG A 294 -6.26 -3.07 33.18
N LEU A 295 -5.15 -2.76 33.85
CA LEU A 295 -4.29 -1.63 33.49
C LEU A 295 -3.72 -1.77 32.06
N SER A 296 -3.22 -2.97 31.73
CA SER A 296 -2.65 -3.27 30.41
C SER A 296 -3.65 -3.07 29.27
N ARG A 297 -4.92 -3.45 29.47
CA ARG A 297 -5.99 -3.21 28.48
C ARG A 297 -6.25 -1.72 28.25
N VAL A 298 -6.16 -0.89 29.29
CA VAL A 298 -6.34 0.56 29.14
C VAL A 298 -5.12 1.23 28.54
N ASP A 299 -3.91 0.79 28.89
CA ASP A 299 -2.68 1.29 28.26
C ASP A 299 -2.63 0.95 26.75
N GLN A 300 -3.15 -0.22 26.35
CA GLN A 300 -3.35 -0.57 24.94
C GLN A 300 -4.37 0.35 24.25
N ALA A 301 -5.48 0.69 24.91
CA ALA A 301 -6.46 1.63 24.38
C ALA A 301 -5.86 3.04 24.21
N ARG A 302 -5.04 3.50 25.16
CA ARG A 302 -4.33 4.78 25.10
C ARG A 302 -3.28 4.81 23.98
N ALA A 303 -2.58 3.70 23.74
CA ALA A 303 -1.66 3.58 22.61
C ALA A 303 -2.40 3.65 21.27
N LEU A 304 -3.57 3.02 21.16
CA LEU A 304 -4.43 3.13 19.97
C LEU A 304 -4.94 4.56 19.77
N GLU A 305 -5.31 5.25 20.85
CA GLU A 305 -5.72 6.66 20.81
C GLU A 305 -4.61 7.57 20.28
N GLN A 306 -3.37 7.41 20.78
CA GLN A 306 -2.21 8.14 20.25
C GLN A 306 -1.94 7.84 18.77
N VAL A 307 -2.14 6.61 18.31
CA VAL A 307 -2.02 6.26 16.89
C VAL A 307 -3.11 6.94 16.06
N LEU A 308 -4.34 6.98 16.56
CA LEU A 308 -5.46 7.66 15.91
C LEU A 308 -5.26 9.18 15.85
N ASP A 309 -4.75 9.80 16.91
CA ASP A 309 -4.41 11.22 16.93
C ASP A 309 -3.29 11.55 15.94
N ASN A 310 -2.24 10.72 15.89
CA ASN A 310 -1.16 10.87 14.90
C ASN A 310 -1.66 10.72 13.46
N LEU A 311 -2.59 9.80 13.21
CA LEU A 311 -3.24 9.64 11.91
C LEU A 311 -4.12 10.85 11.58
N ARG A 312 -4.92 11.31 12.55
CA ARG A 312 -5.77 12.51 12.42
C ARG A 312 -4.93 13.75 12.12
N ASP A 313 -3.81 13.94 12.80
CA ASP A 313 -2.91 15.07 12.56
C ASP A 313 -2.18 14.98 11.23
N ARG A 314 -1.79 13.76 10.79
CA ARG A 314 -1.28 13.53 9.42
C ARG A 314 -2.34 13.88 8.38
N VAL A 315 -3.57 13.41 8.56
CA VAL A 315 -4.69 13.68 7.65
C VAL A 315 -5.00 15.17 7.62
N ASN A 316 -5.07 15.84 8.77
CA ASN A 316 -5.31 17.27 8.86
C ASN A 316 -4.15 18.10 8.31
N SER A 317 -2.89 17.64 8.45
CA SER A 317 -1.71 18.27 7.85
C SER A 317 -1.76 18.20 6.32
N VAL A 318 -2.13 17.03 5.79
CA VAL A 318 -2.33 16.80 4.36
C VAL A 318 -3.51 17.62 3.80
N ILE A 319 -4.64 17.67 4.50
CA ILE A 319 -5.80 18.46 4.06
C ILE A 319 -5.45 19.96 4.05
N ARG A 320 -4.73 20.43 5.07
CA ARG A 320 -4.31 21.84 5.19
C ARG A 320 -3.20 22.23 4.22
N SER A 321 -2.35 21.29 3.80
CA SER A 321 -1.23 21.61 2.90
C SER A 321 -1.70 21.95 1.48
N GLY A 322 -2.94 21.61 1.09
CA GLY A 322 -3.58 22.04 -0.18
C GLY A 322 -2.81 21.64 -1.45
N VAL A 323 -1.70 20.93 -1.31
CA VAL A 323 -0.71 20.63 -2.33
C VAL A 323 -0.41 19.14 -2.15
N PHE A 324 -1.32 18.28 -2.61
CA PHE A 324 -1.05 17.00 -3.30
C PHE A 324 -2.32 16.14 -3.36
N LYS A 325 -2.63 15.71 -4.59
CA LYS A 325 -3.76 14.91 -5.07
C LYS A 325 -4.18 13.77 -4.13
N GLU A 326 -5.43 13.81 -3.69
CA GLU A 326 -6.14 12.77 -2.92
C GLU A 326 -5.92 11.34 -3.46
N GLU A 327 -5.67 11.21 -4.76
CA GLU A 327 -5.37 9.94 -5.46
C GLU A 327 -4.14 9.20 -4.94
N ILE A 328 -3.07 9.90 -4.51
CA ILE A 328 -1.83 9.25 -4.02
C ILE A 328 -2.02 8.70 -2.60
N LEU A 329 -2.87 9.35 -1.81
CA LEU A 329 -3.22 8.85 -0.48
C LEU A 329 -4.22 7.72 -0.55
N LEU A 330 -5.22 7.82 -1.42
CA LEU A 330 -6.15 6.71 -1.66
C LEU A 330 -5.42 5.48 -2.21
N SER A 331 -4.41 5.65 -3.08
CA SER A 331 -3.62 4.51 -3.55
C SER A 331 -2.73 3.92 -2.46
N ARG A 332 -2.16 4.76 -1.58
CA ARG A 332 -1.36 4.28 -0.44
C ARG A 332 -2.20 3.56 0.61
N ILE A 333 -3.35 4.11 0.96
CA ILE A 333 -4.32 3.49 1.87
C ILE A 333 -4.83 2.18 1.27
N ARG A 334 -5.14 2.15 -0.04
CA ARG A 334 -5.52 0.91 -0.73
C ARG A 334 -4.42 -0.15 -0.65
N ASN A 335 -3.18 0.21 -0.89
CA ASN A 335 -2.05 -0.72 -0.78
C ASN A 335 -1.85 -1.21 0.66
N GLU A 336 -2.01 -0.35 1.67
CA GLU A 336 -1.94 -0.73 3.08
C GLU A 336 -3.12 -1.66 3.47
N VAL A 337 -4.33 -1.39 2.97
CA VAL A 337 -5.49 -2.26 3.17
C VAL A 337 -5.28 -3.63 2.49
N GLU A 338 -4.74 -3.67 1.27
CA GLU A 338 -4.42 -4.92 0.59
C GLU A 338 -3.33 -5.71 1.33
N GLN A 339 -2.32 -5.05 1.90
CA GLN A 339 -1.31 -5.68 2.74
C GLN A 339 -1.89 -6.23 4.04
N LEU A 340 -2.79 -5.48 4.70
CA LEU A 340 -3.50 -5.92 5.89
C LEU A 340 -4.43 -7.10 5.60
N GLN A 341 -5.10 -7.11 4.44
CA GLN A 341 -5.91 -8.25 4.00
C GLN A 341 -5.07 -9.51 3.75
N ARG A 342 -3.88 -9.36 3.16
CA ARG A 342 -2.93 -10.48 3.00
C ARG A 342 -2.42 -10.99 4.35
N ALA A 343 -2.05 -10.09 5.26
CA ALA A 343 -1.63 -10.46 6.61
C ALA A 343 -2.74 -11.17 7.38
N ARG A 344 -3.99 -10.70 7.26
CA ARG A 344 -5.19 -11.34 7.81
C ARG A 344 -5.35 -12.78 7.29
N LEU A 345 -5.22 -12.99 5.98
CA LEU A 345 -5.31 -14.32 5.37
C LEU A 345 -4.18 -15.26 5.81
N TYR A 346 -2.94 -14.77 5.88
CA TYR A 346 -1.82 -15.58 6.37
C TYR A 346 -1.96 -15.96 7.83
N LEU A 347 -2.40 -15.03 8.68
CA LEU A 347 -2.71 -15.31 10.08
C LEU A 347 -3.83 -16.35 10.19
N GLY A 348 -4.92 -16.17 9.44
CA GLY A 348 -6.03 -17.13 9.38
C GLY A 348 -5.56 -18.52 8.99
N ARG A 349 -4.63 -18.64 8.03
CA ARG A 349 -4.09 -19.92 7.60
C ARG A 349 -3.17 -20.57 8.63
N ALA A 350 -2.36 -19.78 9.34
CA ALA A 350 -1.54 -20.29 10.44
C ALA A 350 -2.39 -20.81 11.61
N LEU A 351 -3.48 -20.10 11.95
CA LEU A 351 -4.44 -20.51 12.98
C LEU A 351 -5.21 -21.77 12.54
N PHE A 352 -5.53 -21.89 11.24
CA PHE A 352 -6.10 -23.11 10.68
C PHE A 352 -5.16 -24.31 10.83
N ASP A 353 -3.89 -24.17 10.45
CA ASP A 353 -2.89 -25.23 10.57
C ASP A 353 -2.69 -25.66 12.03
N MET A 354 -2.64 -24.69 12.95
CA MET A 354 -2.59 -24.93 14.40
C MET A 354 -3.85 -25.62 14.92
N GLY A 355 -5.03 -25.18 14.50
CA GLY A 355 -6.32 -25.78 14.85
C GLY A 355 -6.41 -27.24 14.41
N MET A 356 -5.98 -27.55 13.18
CA MET A 356 -5.91 -28.92 12.67
C MET A 356 -4.88 -29.78 13.42
N LEU A 357 -3.76 -29.21 13.84
CA LEU A 357 -2.78 -29.90 14.71
C LEU A 357 -3.37 -30.21 16.09
N TYR A 358 -4.07 -29.27 16.72
CA TYR A 358 -4.75 -29.51 18.00
C TYR A 358 -5.83 -30.59 17.89
N LEU A 359 -6.53 -30.62 16.76
CA LEU A 359 -7.55 -31.64 16.46
C LEU A 359 -6.93 -33.04 16.33
N ARG A 360 -5.78 -33.14 15.64
CA ARG A 360 -4.99 -34.38 15.56
C ARG A 360 -4.42 -34.82 16.92
N MET A 361 -4.10 -33.87 17.79
CA MET A 361 -3.65 -34.14 19.18
C MET A 361 -4.80 -34.42 20.16
N GLY A 362 -6.05 -34.42 19.71
CA GLY A 362 -7.23 -34.68 20.56
C GLY A 362 -7.66 -33.52 21.47
N LYS A 363 -7.04 -32.34 21.34
CA LYS A 363 -7.38 -31.14 22.11
C LYS A 363 -8.54 -30.37 21.45
N LYS A 364 -9.75 -30.91 21.59
CA LYS A 364 -10.95 -30.44 20.86
C LYS A 364 -11.34 -28.99 21.15
N GLU A 365 -11.23 -28.52 22.39
CA GLU A 365 -11.58 -27.14 22.76
C GLU A 365 -10.62 -26.11 22.18
N ALA A 366 -9.31 -26.37 22.26
CA ALA A 366 -8.27 -25.53 21.65
C ALA A 366 -8.40 -25.55 20.11
N ALA A 367 -8.64 -26.71 19.50
CA ALA A 367 -8.89 -26.82 18.07
C ALA A 367 -10.12 -25.99 17.63
N PHE A 368 -11.21 -26.02 18.41
CA PHE A 368 -12.42 -25.25 18.11
C PHE A 368 -12.18 -23.73 18.18
N GLN A 369 -11.44 -23.26 19.17
CA GLN A 369 -11.11 -21.82 19.29
C GLN A 369 -10.26 -21.33 18.12
N GLU A 370 -9.22 -22.08 17.75
CA GLU A 370 -8.30 -21.70 16.67
C GLU A 370 -8.95 -21.80 15.27
N LEU A 371 -9.75 -22.84 15.02
CA LEU A 371 -10.50 -23.00 13.76
C LEU A 371 -11.62 -21.95 13.62
N ARG A 372 -12.25 -21.54 14.73
CA ARG A 372 -13.20 -20.42 14.73
C ARG A 372 -12.51 -19.10 14.39
N ALA A 373 -11.37 -18.82 15.01
CA ALA A 373 -10.60 -17.61 14.75
C ALA A 373 -10.11 -17.58 13.28
N ALA A 374 -9.66 -18.71 12.74
CA ALA A 374 -9.31 -18.85 11.33
C ALA A 374 -10.47 -18.52 10.37
N ARG A 375 -11.68 -18.99 10.70
CA ARG A 375 -12.90 -18.71 9.93
C ARG A 375 -13.31 -17.23 10.00
N GLU A 376 -13.23 -16.61 11.18
CA GLU A 376 -13.48 -15.17 11.35
C GLU A 376 -12.48 -14.32 10.57
N LEU A 377 -11.28 -14.85 10.32
CA LEU A 377 -10.25 -14.22 9.48
C LEU A 377 -10.42 -14.50 7.98
N GLY A 378 -11.38 -15.32 7.57
CA GLY A 378 -11.77 -15.54 6.16
C GLY A 378 -11.17 -16.79 5.51
N VAL A 379 -10.69 -17.76 6.31
CA VAL A 379 -10.28 -19.08 5.80
C VAL A 379 -11.48 -20.02 5.83
N GLU A 380 -11.93 -20.44 4.65
CA GLU A 380 -13.03 -21.39 4.46
C GLU A 380 -12.46 -22.76 4.09
N ASP A 381 -12.75 -23.79 4.89
CA ASP A 381 -12.31 -25.16 4.62
C ASP A 381 -13.41 -26.18 5.00
N PRO A 382 -13.76 -27.12 4.10
CA PRO A 382 -14.86 -28.06 4.32
C PRO A 382 -14.65 -29.04 5.48
N GLU A 383 -13.41 -29.38 5.84
CA GLU A 383 -13.12 -30.31 6.94
C GLU A 383 -13.23 -29.62 8.30
N ALA A 384 -12.69 -28.40 8.40
CA ALA A 384 -12.85 -27.59 9.61
C ALA A 384 -14.30 -27.18 9.85
N ASP A 385 -15.05 -26.82 8.81
CA ASP A 385 -16.47 -26.45 8.95
C ASP A 385 -17.33 -27.64 9.44
N ARG A 386 -17.06 -28.86 8.97
CA ARG A 386 -17.73 -30.07 9.49
C ARG A 386 -17.43 -30.32 10.96
N PHE A 387 -16.19 -30.09 11.39
CA PHE A 387 -15.82 -30.20 12.81
C PHE A 387 -16.53 -29.13 13.65
N MET A 388 -16.49 -27.87 13.21
CA MET A 388 -17.14 -26.75 13.90
C MET A 388 -18.66 -26.95 14.02
N ASP A 389 -19.30 -27.50 12.99
CA ASP A 389 -20.73 -27.84 13.00
C ASP A 389 -21.05 -29.06 13.88
N SER A 390 -20.12 -30.01 14.03
CA SER A 390 -20.27 -31.17 14.92
C SER A 390 -20.16 -30.83 16.41
N VAL A 391 -19.49 -29.71 16.75
CA VAL A 391 -19.36 -29.20 18.12
C VAL A 391 -20.55 -28.30 18.50
N ARG A 392 -21.29 -27.78 17.51
CA ARG A 392 -22.50 -26.96 17.71
C ARG A 392 -23.79 -27.77 17.90
N ARG A 393 -23.78 -29.07 17.59
CA ARG A 393 -24.87 -30.02 17.86
C ARG A 393 -24.57 -30.77 19.13
#